data_AF-A0A0Q8EEJ3-F1
#
_entry.id   AF-A0A0Q8EEJ3-F1
#
_cell.length_a   1.000
_cell.length_b   1.000
_cell.length_c   1.000
_cell.angle_alpha   90.00
_cell.angle_beta   90.00
_cell.angle_gamma   90.00
#
_symmetry.space_group_name_H-M   'P 1'
#
loop_
_entity.id
_entity.type
_entity.pdbx_description
1 polymer ?
#
loop_
_entity_poly.entity_id
_entity_poly.type
_entity_poly.pdbx_seq_one_letter_code
_entity_poly.pdbx_strand_id
1 'polypeptide(L)' 'MTIAGVVVAATSDWRNGIRIISGVLGFAAVLRLALPEKDAGMLAVRHRFLDVAILLALGITLFVLAQTIPDQPV' A
#
# COMPACT_ATOMS: atom_id res chain seq x y z
N MET A 1 -1.67 -21.90 -17.22
CA MET A 1 -1.85 -20.59 -16.55
C MET A 1 -0.62 -20.15 -15.76
N THR A 2 0.03 -21.03 -15.00
CA THR A 2 1.23 -20.69 -14.19
C THR A 2 2.35 -20.02 -14.99
N ILE A 3 2.70 -20.56 -16.16
CA ILE A 3 3.77 -20.01 -17.03
C ILE A 3 3.44 -18.58 -17.48
N ALA A 4 2.20 -18.31 -17.87
CA ALA A 4 1.77 -16.98 -18.28
C ALA A 4 1.86 -15.98 -17.10
N GLY A 5 1.49 -16.41 -15.89
CA GLY A 5 1.65 -15.60 -14.68
C GLY A 5 3.12 -15.28 -14.36
N VAL A 6 4.02 -16.25 -14.55
CA VAL A 6 5.47 -16.04 -14.37
C VAL A 6 6.03 -15.08 -15.42
N VAL A 7 5.63 -15.20 -16.68
CA VAL A 7 6.08 -14.30 -17.76
C VAL A 7 5.57 -12.89 -17.52
N VAL A 8 4.32 -12.71 -17.10
CA VAL A 8 3.79 -11.38 -16.75
C VAL A 8 4.52 -10.82 -15.52
N ALA A 9 4.79 -11.62 -14.50
CA ALA A 9 5.56 -11.17 -13.33
C ALA A 9 7.01 -10.79 -13.67
N ALA A 10 7.64 -11.47 -14.63
CA ALA A 10 9.01 -11.19 -15.07
C ALA A 10 9.11 -10.02 -16.05
N THR A 11 8.08 -9.77 -16.88
CA THR A 11 8.07 -8.71 -17.90
C THR A 11 7.40 -7.42 -17.44
N SER A 12 6.47 -7.51 -16.47
CA SER A 12 5.86 -6.32 -15.88
C SER A 12 6.83 -5.68 -14.90
N ASP A 13 6.94 -4.35 -14.97
CA ASP A 13 7.60 -3.56 -13.93
C ASP A 13 6.73 -3.59 -12.67
N TRP A 14 6.80 -4.70 -11.95
CA TRP A 14 6.06 -4.96 -10.71
C TRP A 14 6.31 -3.85 -9.68
N ARG A 15 7.48 -3.19 -9.75
CA ARG A 15 7.82 -2.05 -8.89
C ARG A 15 6.91 -0.88 -9.16
N ASN A 16 6.57 -0.60 -10.42
CA ASN A 16 5.65 0.48 -10.74
C ASN A 16 4.25 0.21 -10.16
N GLY A 17 3.77 -1.03 -10.23
CA GLY A 17 2.54 -1.45 -9.56
C GLY A 17 2.58 -1.21 -8.05
N ILE A 18 3.67 -1.62 -7.39
CA ILE A 18 3.83 -1.41 -5.94
C ILE A 18 3.95 0.07 -5.56
N ARG A 19 4.62 0.90 -6.38
CA ARG A 19 4.69 2.36 -6.15
C ARG A 19 3.30 2.99 -6.17
N ILE A 20 2.46 2.60 -7.12
CA ILE A 20 1.05 3.04 -7.20
C ILE A 20 0.28 2.59 -5.95
N ILE A 21 0.36 1.32 -5.58
CA ILE A 21 -0.32 0.78 -4.38
C ILE A 21 0.12 1.52 -3.12
N SER A 22 1.42 1.76 -2.96
CA SER A 22 1.98 2.49 -1.82
C SER A 22 1.45 3.92 -1.74
N GLY A 23 1.34 4.61 -2.88
CA GLY A 23 0.74 5.93 -2.98
C GLY A 23 -0.74 5.95 -2.60
N VAL A 24 -1.52 4.96 -3.07
CA VAL A 24 -2.94 4.82 -2.72
C VAL A 24 -3.13 4.55 -1.23
N LEU A 25 -2.27 3.73 -0.61
CA LEU A 25 -2.31 3.48 0.84
C LEU A 25 -2.03 4.76 1.65
N GLY A 26 -1.03 5.55 1.24
CA GLY A 26 -0.76 6.85 1.84
C GLY A 26 -1.93 7.83 1.67
N PHE A 27 -2.52 7.88 0.48
CA PHE A 27 -3.71 8.69 0.22
C PHE A 27 -4.91 8.25 1.07
N ALA A 28 -5.15 6.95 1.21
CA ALA A 28 -6.19 6.40 2.07
C ALA A 28 -5.99 6.78 3.54
N ALA A 29 -4.74 6.80 4.02
CA ALA A 29 -4.40 7.25 5.37
C ALA A 29 -4.75 8.74 5.58
N VAL A 30 -4.45 9.60 4.59
CA VAL A 30 -4.83 11.03 4.63
C VAL A 30 -6.35 11.20 4.64
N LEU A 31 -7.08 10.48 3.77
CA LEU A 31 -8.54 10.52 3.76
C LEU A 31 -9.14 10.09 5.10
N ARG A 32 -8.54 9.08 5.75
CA ARG A 32 -8.94 8.62 7.09
C ARG A 32 -8.75 9.68 8.18
N LEU A 33 -7.74 10.53 8.03
CA LEU A 33 -7.52 11.68 8.91
C LEU A 33 -8.50 12.82 8.62
N ALA A 34 -8.85 13.03 7.35
CA ALA A 34 -9.79 14.07 6.92
C ALA A 34 -11.26 13.74 7.23
N LEU A 35 -11.61 12.46 7.45
CA LEU A 35 -12.99 12.05 7.73
C LEU A 35 -13.43 12.48 9.15
N PRO A 36 -14.53 13.25 9.28
CA PRO A 36 -15.02 13.71 10.58
C PRO A 36 -15.54 12.57 11.47
N GLU A 37 -15.14 12.57 12.75
CA GLU A 37 -15.53 11.56 13.74
C GLU A 37 -17.04 11.56 14.09
N LYS A 38 -17.77 12.59 13.67
CA LYS A 38 -19.20 12.80 13.99
C LYS A 38 -20.15 11.77 13.37
N ASP A 39 -19.73 11.08 12.31
CA ASP A 39 -20.49 9.98 11.68
C ASP A 39 -20.02 8.59 12.16
N ALA A 40 -19.05 8.55 13.09
CA ALA A 40 -18.33 7.32 13.40
C ALA A 40 -19.11 6.36 14.32
N GLY A 41 -20.05 6.81 15.15
CA GLY A 41 -20.81 5.92 16.05
C GLY A 41 -19.94 4.85 16.73
N MET A 42 -20.23 3.57 16.48
CA MET A 42 -19.50 2.39 17.00
C MET A 42 -18.03 2.25 16.50
N LEU A 43 -17.59 3.08 15.54
CA LEU A 43 -16.20 3.16 15.05
C LEU A 43 -15.29 4.00 15.95
N ALA A 44 -15.80 4.71 16.97
CA ALA A 44 -14.97 5.41 17.95
C ALA A 44 -14.00 4.47 18.70
N VAL A 45 -14.32 3.17 18.77
CA VAL A 45 -13.49 2.14 19.42
C VAL A 45 -12.34 1.66 18.51
N ARG A 46 -12.51 1.71 17.17
CA ARG A 46 -11.44 1.35 16.25
C ARG A 46 -10.49 2.54 16.15
N HIS A 47 -9.44 2.54 16.96
CA HIS A 47 -8.39 3.57 17.00
C HIS A 47 -8.06 4.08 15.58
N ARG A 48 -8.62 5.23 15.21
CA ARG A 48 -8.40 5.83 13.88
C ARG A 48 -6.92 6.02 13.59
N PHE A 49 -6.15 6.34 14.63
CA PHE A 49 -4.71 6.48 14.57
C PHE A 49 -3.99 5.16 14.32
N LEU A 50 -4.49 4.04 14.86
CA LEU A 50 -3.94 2.72 14.58
C LEU A 50 -4.15 2.36 13.11
N ASP A 51 -5.33 2.63 12.57
CA ASP A 51 -5.64 2.34 11.17
C ASP A 51 -4.80 3.21 10.21
N VAL A 52 -4.66 4.50 10.49
CA VAL A 52 -3.73 5.41 9.77
C VAL A 52 -2.29 4.92 9.87
N ALA A 53 -1.84 4.52 11.07
CA ALA A 53 -0.50 4.00 11.28
C ALA A 53 -0.26 2.71 10.50
N ILE A 54 -1.23 1.80 10.46
CA ILE A 54 -1.15 0.57 9.66
C ILE A 54 -1.07 0.90 8.17
N LEU A 55 -1.94 1.78 7.66
CA LEU A 55 -1.93 2.16 6.24
C LEU A 55 -0.62 2.82 5.83
N LEU A 56 -0.09 3.74 6.65
CA LEU A 56 1.21 4.37 6.42
C LEU A 56 2.35 3.37 6.53
N ALA A 57 2.38 2.52 7.56
CA ALA A 57 3.41 1.51 7.72
C ALA A 57 3.43 0.55 6.54
N LEU A 58 2.26 0.10 6.06
CA LEU A 58 2.15 -0.77 4.90
C LEU A 58 2.65 -0.07 3.64
N GLY A 59 2.18 1.15 3.37
CA GLY A 59 2.58 1.94 2.21
C GLY A 59 4.08 2.25 2.18
N ILE A 60 4.66 2.65 3.32
CA ILE A 60 6.10 2.92 3.45
C ILE A 60 6.90 1.63 3.24
N THR A 61 6.51 0.53 3.89
CA THR A 61 7.22 -0.74 3.77
C THR A 61 7.23 -1.23 2.32
N LEU A 62 6.09 -1.21 1.65
CA LEU A 62 5.96 -1.60 0.25
C LEU A 62 6.78 -0.70 -0.67
N PHE A 63 6.74 0.61 -0.46
CA PHE A 63 7.54 1.56 -1.23
C PHE A 63 9.03 1.30 -1.05
N VAL A 64 9.50 1.14 0.19
CA VAL A 64 10.90 0.84 0.50
C VAL A 64 11.33 -0.45 -0.17
N LEU A 65 10.56 -1.55 -0.04
CA LEU A 65 10.87 -2.82 -0.69
C LEU A 65 10.97 -2.68 -2.22
N ALA A 66 10.03 -1.96 -2.83
CA ALA A 66 10.06 -1.72 -4.28
C ALA A 66 11.24 -0.87 -4.76
N GLN A 67 11.92 -0.13 -3.87
CA GLN A 67 13.17 0.59 -4.21
C GLN A 67 14.43 -0.22 -3.85
N THR A 68 14.41 -1.01 -2.79
CA THR A 68 15.61 -1.67 -2.25
C THR A 68 15.88 -3.04 -2.86
N ILE A 69 14.85 -3.75 -3.32
CA ILE A 69 15.06 -5.02 -4.03
C ILE A 69 15.88 -4.70 -5.28
N PRO A 70 17.01 -5.34 -5.56
CA PRO A 70 17.76 -5.16 -6.79
C PRO A 70 17.08 -5.90 -7.95
N ASP A 71 17.24 -5.41 -9.17
CA ASP A 71 16.78 -6.16 -10.35
C ASP A 71 17.58 -7.46 -10.47
N GLN A 72 16.90 -8.52 -10.89
CA GLN A 72 17.57 -9.80 -11.10
C GLN A 72 18.55 -9.66 -12.26
N PRO A 73 19.77 -10.23 -12.13
CA PRO A 73 20.69 -10.27 -13.26
C PRO A 73 20.02 -11.02 -14.42
N VAL A 74 20.08 -10.41 -15.60
CA VAL A 74 19.61 -10.99 -16.87
C VAL A 74 20.48 -12.16 -17.31
#